data_AF-A0A968LRZ7-F1
#
_entry.id   AF-A0A968LRZ7-F1
#
_cell.length_a   1.000
_cell.length_b   1.000
_cell.length_c   1.000
_cell.angle_alpha   90.00
_cell.angle_beta   90.00
_cell.angle_gamma   90.00
#
_symmetry.space_group_name_H-M   'P 1'
#
loop_
_entity.id
_entity.type
_entity.pdbx_description
1 polymer ?
#
loop_
_entity_poly.entity_id
_entity_poly.type
_entity_poly.pdbx_seq_one_letter_code
_entity_poly.pdbx_strand_id
1 'polypeptide(L)'
;MYDAGRDTRGARLAWALEYAGFDVALLRDGWNAWKGEVETVPPQFNPSEFALENPKRELLATVDDIQARDAKTVIVDARNAQEFSGAQLPPGSNRGGHIRGAINLNWEDLETATGIKDDA
;
A
#
# COMPACT_ATOMS: atom_id res chain seq x y z
N MET A 1 13.52 -3.78 0.98
CA MET A 1 12.89 -3.46 2.27
C MET A 1 12.08 -4.64 2.79
N TYR A 2 11.85 -4.73 4.09
CA TYR A 2 11.10 -5.81 4.73
C TYR A 2 10.46 -5.32 6.04
N ASP A 3 9.46 -6.04 6.52
CA ASP A 3 8.86 -5.87 7.85
C ASP A 3 8.76 -7.25 8.54
N ALA A 4 7.91 -7.39 9.57
CA ALA A 4 7.73 -8.67 10.27
C ALA A 4 7.07 -9.78 9.41
N GLY A 5 6.58 -9.45 8.22
CA GLY A 5 5.83 -10.33 7.32
C GLY A 5 4.32 -10.18 7.50
N ARG A 6 3.58 -10.15 6.37
CA ARG A 6 2.11 -9.95 6.32
C ARG A 6 1.63 -8.68 7.07
N ASP A 7 2.42 -7.61 6.99
CA ASP A 7 2.06 -6.28 7.49
C ASP A 7 1.91 -5.32 6.29
N THR A 8 0.98 -4.37 6.39
CA THR A 8 0.74 -3.35 5.37
C THR A 8 1.77 -2.21 5.44
N ARG A 9 2.51 -2.10 6.55
CA ARG A 9 3.49 -1.04 6.78
C ARG A 9 4.67 -1.08 5.80
N GLY A 10 5.21 -2.26 5.49
CA GLY A 10 6.27 -2.40 4.50
C GLY A 10 5.84 -1.94 3.11
N ALA A 11 4.64 -2.35 2.67
CA ALA A 11 4.06 -1.93 1.40
C ALA A 11 3.81 -0.41 1.33
N ARG A 12 3.33 0.20 2.43
CA ARG A 12 3.14 1.66 2.50
C ARG A 12 4.45 2.44 2.35
N LEU A 13 5.52 1.98 2.99
CA LEU A 13 6.84 2.59 2.84
C LEU A 13 7.38 2.38 1.42
N ALA A 14 7.15 1.20 0.83
CA ALA A 14 7.54 0.92 -0.55
C ALA A 14 6.93 1.91 -1.53
N TRP A 15 5.60 2.09 -1.44
CA TRP A 15 4.87 3.06 -2.26
C TRP A 15 5.38 4.50 -2.05
N ALA A 16 5.67 4.90 -0.81
CA ALA A 16 6.16 6.25 -0.52
C ALA A 16 7.55 6.51 -1.14
N LEU A 17 8.44 5.51 -1.12
CA LEU A 17 9.75 5.61 -1.77
C LEU A 17 9.64 5.56 -3.30
N GLU A 18 8.76 4.73 -3.86
CA GLU A 18 8.51 4.70 -5.29
C GLU A 18 7.94 6.04 -5.79
N TYR A 19 6.98 6.60 -5.05
CA TYR A 19 6.45 7.95 -5.25
C TYR A 19 7.55 9.01 -5.18
N ALA A 20 8.54 8.84 -4.31
CA ALA A 20 9.70 9.71 -4.20
C ALA A 20 10.76 9.50 -5.31
N GLY A 21 10.55 8.54 -6.21
CA GLY A 21 11.43 8.27 -7.36
C GLY A 21 12.49 7.20 -7.13
N PHE A 22 12.48 6.51 -6.00
CA PHE A 22 13.43 5.43 -5.72
C PHE A 22 13.03 4.12 -6.41
N ASP A 23 14.03 3.30 -6.74
CA ASP A 23 13.84 1.90 -7.08
C ASP A 23 13.70 1.08 -5.78
N VAL A 24 12.63 0.32 -5.67
CA VAL A 24 12.23 -0.32 -4.41
C VAL A 24 11.80 -1.75 -4.65
N ALA A 25 12.32 -2.65 -3.82
CA ALA A 25 11.87 -4.03 -3.73
C ALA A 25 11.42 -4.36 -2.31
N LEU A 26 10.32 -5.10 -2.19
CA LEU A 26 9.81 -5.62 -0.91
C LEU A 26 10.12 -7.11 -0.80
N LEU A 27 10.69 -7.53 0.33
CA LEU A 27 10.94 -8.94 0.62
C LEU A 27 9.61 -9.62 0.93
N ARG A 28 9.20 -10.55 0.07
CA ARG A 28 8.02 -11.41 0.29
C ARG A 28 8.15 -12.15 1.62
N ASP A 29 7.07 -12.20 2.39
CA ASP A 29 7.00 -12.74 3.76
C ASP A 29 7.91 -12.03 4.79
N GLY A 30 8.48 -10.88 4.43
CA GLY A 30 9.28 -10.04 5.30
C GLY A 30 10.43 -10.80 5.96
N TRP A 31 10.64 -10.53 7.24
CA TRP A 31 11.67 -11.15 8.05
C TRP A 31 11.61 -12.68 8.06
N ASN A 32 10.42 -13.27 7.99
CA ASN A 32 10.25 -14.73 8.05
C ASN A 32 10.86 -15.45 6.83
N ALA A 33 10.99 -14.75 5.70
CA ALA A 33 11.68 -15.27 4.52
C ALA A 33 13.20 -15.27 4.64
N TRP A 34 13.78 -14.48 5.55
CA TRP A 34 15.24 -14.40 5.68
C TRP A 34 15.80 -15.72 6.22
N LYS A 35 16.71 -16.33 5.46
CA LYS A 35 17.42 -17.57 5.84
C LYS A 35 18.94 -17.38 5.95
N GLY A 36 19.41 -16.15 5.73
CA GLY A 36 20.83 -15.81 5.78
C GLY A 36 21.30 -15.49 7.19
N GLU A 37 22.57 -15.09 7.28
CA GLU A 37 23.14 -14.58 8.53
C GLU A 37 22.49 -13.25 8.94
N VAL A 38 22.49 -12.98 10.25
CA VAL A 38 21.92 -11.76 10.82
C VAL A 38 23.05 -10.94 11.40
N GLU A 39 23.20 -9.72 10.90
CA GLU A 39 24.09 -8.73 11.50
C GLU A 39 23.37 -8.04 12.67
N THR A 40 24.03 -7.98 13.82
CA THR A 40 23.49 -7.34 15.04
C THR A 40 24.21 -6.04 15.40
N VAL A 41 25.29 -5.72 14.68
CA VAL A 41 26.03 -4.47 14.86
C VAL A 41 25.22 -3.34 14.21
N PRO A 42 24.89 -2.27 14.96
CA PRO A 42 24.18 -1.14 14.38
C PRO A 42 24.99 -0.52 13.21
N PRO A 43 24.37 -0.35 12.03
CA PRO A 43 25.05 0.28 10.92
C PRO A 43 25.33 1.75 11.22
N GLN A 44 26.45 2.26 10.72
CA GLN A 44 26.80 3.68 10.80
C GLN A 44 26.53 4.34 9.45
N PHE A 45 25.80 5.46 9.46
CA PHE A 45 25.50 6.26 8.29
C PHE A 45 25.87 7.72 8.55
N ASN A 46 26.40 8.39 7.53
CA ASN A 46 26.55 9.84 7.55
C ASN A 46 25.25 10.49 7.10
N PRO A 47 24.77 11.54 7.79
CA PRO A 47 23.65 12.33 7.31
C PRO A 47 23.90 12.84 5.88
N SER A 48 22.85 12.84 5.08
CA SER A 48 22.85 13.49 3.75
C SER A 48 21.74 14.54 3.73
N GLU A 49 21.94 15.57 2.91
CA GLU A 49 20.87 16.48 2.57
C GLU A 49 19.96 15.79 1.55
N PHE A 50 18.69 15.66 1.89
CA PHE A 50 17.68 15.08 1.01
C PHE A 50 16.57 16.07 0.76
N ALA A 51 16.29 16.32 -0.52
CA ALA A 51 15.13 17.07 -0.97
C ALA A 51 14.34 16.22 -1.97
N LEU A 52 13.02 16.20 -1.82
CA LEU A 52 12.13 15.55 -2.78
C LEU A 52 11.88 16.51 -3.95
N GLU A 53 12.57 16.30 -5.06
CA GLU A 53 12.51 17.22 -6.20
C GLU A 53 11.41 16.86 -7.21
N ASN A 54 11.29 15.58 -7.57
CA ASN A 54 10.43 15.14 -8.66
C ASN A 54 9.57 13.93 -8.25
N PRO A 55 8.56 14.12 -7.38
CA PRO A 55 7.67 13.02 -7.03
C PRO A 55 6.86 12.54 -8.24
N LYS A 56 6.65 11.23 -8.34
CA LYS A 56 5.78 10.59 -9.35
C LYS A 56 4.31 10.85 -9.03
N ARG A 57 3.84 12.07 -9.31
CA ARG A 57 2.48 12.55 -9.02
C ARG A 57 1.38 11.64 -9.57
N GLU A 58 1.65 10.95 -10.68
CA GLU A 58 0.78 9.98 -11.32
C GLU A 58 0.41 8.78 -10.43
N LEU A 59 1.19 8.49 -9.39
CA LEU A 59 0.90 7.40 -8.43
C LEU A 59 -0.08 7.81 -7.33
N LEU A 60 -0.38 9.10 -7.17
CA LEU A 60 -1.28 9.61 -6.12
C LEU A 60 -2.51 10.29 -6.72
N ALA A 61 -3.66 9.64 -6.58
CA ALA A 61 -4.96 10.25 -6.85
C ALA A 61 -5.40 11.13 -5.66
N THR A 62 -5.79 12.36 -5.95
CA THR A 62 -6.38 13.32 -5.01
C THR A 62 -7.92 13.25 -5.04
N VAL A 63 -8.59 13.94 -4.12
CA VAL A 63 -10.05 14.06 -4.14
C VAL A 63 -10.54 14.67 -5.44
N ASP A 64 -9.84 15.69 -5.95
CA ASP A 64 -10.20 16.36 -7.21
C ASP A 64 -10.05 15.42 -8.40
N ASP A 65 -8.98 14.60 -8.44
CA ASP A 65 -8.81 13.58 -9.48
C ASP A 65 -9.96 12.56 -9.46
N ILE A 66 -10.36 12.12 -8.27
CA ILE A 66 -11.49 11.20 -8.10
C ILE A 66 -12.80 11.87 -8.53
N GLN A 67 -13.01 13.14 -8.25
CA GLN A 67 -14.22 13.86 -8.69
C GLN A 67 -14.27 14.08 -10.20
N ALA A 68 -13.11 14.32 -10.83
CA ALA A 68 -12.95 14.56 -12.26
C ALA A 68 -12.81 13.28 -13.10
N ARG A 69 -12.80 12.11 -12.45
CA ARG A 69 -12.59 10.81 -13.12
C ARG A 69 -13.61 10.55 -14.23
N ASP A 70 -13.17 9.84 -15.25
CA ASP A 70 -14.05 9.38 -16.31
C ASP A 70 -14.88 8.16 -15.88
N ALA A 71 -15.88 7.82 -16.68
CA ALA A 71 -16.75 6.66 -16.41
C ALA A 71 -16.02 5.30 -16.57
N LYS A 72 -14.81 5.28 -17.13
CA LYS A 72 -14.01 4.06 -17.33
C LYS A 72 -13.03 3.81 -16.19
N THR A 73 -12.83 4.79 -15.33
CA THR A 73 -11.93 4.70 -14.19
C THR A 73 -12.45 3.67 -13.19
N VAL A 74 -11.67 2.61 -12.96
CA VAL A 74 -11.97 1.60 -11.95
C VAL A 74 -11.50 2.10 -10.59
N ILE A 75 -12.40 2.14 -9.62
CA ILE A 75 -12.06 2.39 -8.22
C ILE A 75 -12.10 1.07 -7.47
N VAL A 76 -11.00 0.72 -6.80
CA VAL A 76 -10.94 -0.42 -5.91
C VAL A 76 -11.05 0.06 -4.47
N ASP A 77 -12.03 -0.45 -3.75
CA ASP A 77 -12.14 -0.29 -2.31
C ASP A 77 -11.57 -1.53 -1.62
N ALA A 78 -10.39 -1.35 -1.02
CA ALA A 78 -9.62 -2.43 -0.41
C ALA A 78 -10.10 -2.83 0.99
N ARG A 79 -11.14 -2.19 1.52
CA ARG A 79 -11.67 -2.46 2.87
C ARG A 79 -12.48 -3.74 2.93
N ASN A 80 -12.82 -4.18 4.15
CA ASN A 80 -13.70 -5.35 4.31
C ASN A 80 -15.14 -5.06 3.81
N ALA A 81 -15.92 -6.11 3.56
CA ALA A 81 -17.27 -6.00 3.00
C ALA A 81 -18.27 -5.23 3.90
N GLN A 82 -18.09 -5.24 5.22
CA GLN A 82 -18.95 -4.50 6.15
C GLN A 82 -18.69 -3.00 6.06
N GLU A 83 -17.43 -2.59 5.96
CA GLU A 83 -17.05 -1.19 5.73
C GLU A 83 -17.48 -0.69 4.35
N PHE A 84 -17.30 -1.53 3.31
CA PHE A 84 -17.71 -1.22 1.94
C PHE A 84 -19.23 -1.02 1.82
N SER A 85 -20.03 -1.94 2.38
CA SER A 85 -21.49 -1.83 2.38
C SER A 85 -22.01 -0.69 3.26
N GLY A 86 -21.18 -0.21 4.19
CA GLY A 86 -21.54 0.79 5.19
C GLY A 86 -22.25 0.22 6.42
N ALA A 87 -22.33 -1.11 6.54
CA ALA A 87 -22.84 -1.78 7.73
C ALA A 87 -21.93 -1.55 8.96
N GLN A 88 -20.63 -1.38 8.72
CA GLN A 88 -19.65 -0.96 9.71
C GLN A 88 -19.10 0.42 9.35
N LEU A 89 -19.07 1.34 10.31
CA LEU A 89 -18.40 2.63 10.15
C LEU A 89 -16.95 2.50 10.61
N PRO A 90 -15.95 2.78 9.75
CA PRO A 90 -14.57 2.86 10.18
C PRO A 90 -14.38 3.97 11.22
N PRO A 91 -13.41 3.83 12.15
CA PRO A 91 -13.08 4.89 13.10
C PRO A 91 -12.84 6.24 12.42
N GLY A 92 -13.50 7.29 12.90
CA GLY A 92 -13.38 8.64 12.33
C GLY A 92 -14.26 8.92 11.10
N SER A 93 -15.03 7.95 10.62
CA SER A 93 -15.98 8.17 9.52
C SER A 93 -17.33 8.68 10.03
N ASN A 94 -17.85 9.74 9.40
CA ASN A 94 -19.18 10.29 9.70
C ASN A 94 -20.31 9.60 8.94
N ARG A 95 -19.99 8.83 7.88
CA ARG A 95 -20.94 8.13 7.02
C ARG A 95 -20.36 6.78 6.60
N GLY A 96 -21.22 5.75 6.56
CA GLY A 96 -20.87 4.44 5.99
C GLY A 96 -21.06 4.42 4.46
N GLY A 97 -20.47 3.43 3.81
CA GLY A 97 -20.58 3.17 2.37
C GLY A 97 -19.25 3.32 1.65
N HIS A 98 -19.32 3.48 0.33
CA HIS A 98 -18.18 3.57 -0.58
C HIS A 98 -18.42 4.59 -1.69
N ILE A 99 -17.37 4.92 -2.44
CA ILE A 99 -17.46 5.79 -3.61
C ILE A 99 -18.28 5.08 -4.70
N ARG A 100 -19.29 5.76 -5.25
CA ARG A 100 -20.16 5.18 -6.29
C ARG A 100 -19.36 4.58 -7.44
N GLY A 101 -19.66 3.32 -7.77
CA GLY A 101 -19.01 2.57 -8.85
C GLY A 101 -17.72 1.85 -8.44
N ALA A 102 -17.28 1.98 -7.17
CA ALA A 102 -16.15 1.21 -6.68
C ALA A 102 -16.49 -0.28 -6.60
N ILE A 103 -15.49 -1.12 -6.87
CA ILE A 103 -15.53 -2.55 -6.64
C ILE A 103 -14.86 -2.87 -5.30
N ASN A 104 -15.45 -3.77 -4.51
CA ASN A 104 -14.83 -4.23 -3.28
C ASN A 104 -13.87 -5.37 -3.58
N LEU A 105 -12.61 -5.20 -3.21
CA LEU A 105 -11.59 -6.24 -3.27
C LEU A 105 -10.78 -6.13 -1.99
N ASN A 106 -11.19 -6.88 -0.96
CA ASN A 106 -10.53 -6.81 0.34
C ASN A 106 -9.06 -7.18 0.20
N TRP A 107 -8.17 -6.35 0.76
CA TRP A 107 -6.72 -6.58 0.67
C TRP A 107 -6.31 -7.93 1.28
N GLU A 108 -7.01 -8.39 2.32
CA GLU A 108 -6.75 -9.69 2.96
C GLU A 108 -7.01 -10.86 2.00
N ASP A 109 -7.96 -10.73 1.06
CA ASP A 109 -8.23 -11.76 0.06
C ASP A 109 -7.09 -11.88 -0.98
N LEU A 110 -6.23 -10.86 -1.06
CA LEU A 110 -5.04 -10.86 -1.92
C LEU A 110 -3.83 -11.51 -1.23
N GLU A 111 -3.92 -11.78 0.07
CA GLU A 111 -2.90 -12.53 0.82
C GLU A 111 -3.19 -14.03 0.77
N THR A 112 -2.89 -14.70 -0.34
CA THR A 112 -3.10 -16.16 -0.41
C THR A 112 -2.01 -16.95 0.31
N ALA A 113 -2.25 -18.24 0.57
CA ALA A 113 -1.25 -19.17 1.10
C ALA A 113 -0.03 -19.36 0.16
N THR A 114 -0.16 -18.98 -1.13
CA THR A 114 0.91 -19.05 -2.15
C THR A 114 1.47 -17.67 -2.54
N GLY A 115 0.94 -16.58 -1.99
CA GLY A 115 1.45 -15.20 -2.13
C GLY A 115 0.46 -14.15 -2.63
N ILE A 116 0.99 -12.96 -2.96
CA ILE A 116 0.26 -11.90 -3.68
C ILE A 116 -0.10 -12.45 -5.06
N LYS A 117 -1.38 -12.29 -5.47
CA LYS A 117 -1.97 -12.72 -6.74
C LYS A 117 -0.92 -12.82 -7.86
N ASP A 118 -0.70 -14.03 -8.38
CA ASP A 118 0.22 -14.28 -9.49
C ASP A 118 -0.13 -13.37 -10.67
N ASP A 119 0.91 -12.81 -11.29
CA ASP A 119 0.84 -12.02 -12.51
C ASP A 119 0.32 -12.93 -13.64
N ALA A 120 -0.99 -12.84 -13.92
CA ALA A 120 -1.63 -13.42 -15.10
C ALA A 120 -2.01 -12.31 -16.08
#